data_AF-W7RWL7-F1
#
_entry.id   AF-W7RWL7-F1
#
_cell.length_a   1.000
_cell.length_b   1.000
_cell.length_c   1.000
_cell.angle_alpha   90.00
_cell.angle_beta   90.00
_cell.angle_gamma   90.00
#
_symmetry.space_group_name_H-M   'P 1'
#
loop_
_entity.id
_entity.type
_entity.pdbx_description
1 polymer ?
#
loop_
_entity_poly.entity_id
_entity_poly.type
_entity_poly.pdbx_seq_one_letter_code
_entity_poly.pdbx_strand_id
1 'polypeptide(L)'
;MKKQFGLRLKLVLFVSVLALITYSISFIFIEFLQPTFFPSINGKVFQVVTYALGITWSGILAAIFSVILIKPLQQLEHSATLVAEGKIGQDVQMPKTNDEIRSVAEAFQQMVLNLRQMVESIDQNFQQTNQSIIQLSDEAGVATRKAEGIASTVKHISAGAEASATAVQDTAEAIEDVRALATEVNSRAEASASQSKEILHNLSTTTNAIETLVNSIQQIATGNNEALKSIHALEENAGQVERIIGLVGDIAAQTNLLALNASIEAARAGEHGKGFAVVAEEVRGLADESAKAVQGITALIQSMQQNVEVVVKQMNEQVAFATKEADRVSETTTAVEGMSSNVHEMATAIVEISSLIEQQMHNIETTARQSQEVAAIAEETSAGAQEVRSAAEEQAYAIEQVEHLAQSLKKQSEALHKVIQQFDRQA
;
A
#
# COMPACT_ATOMS: atom_id res chain seq x y z
N MET A 1 -61.05 18.58 -71.48
CA MET A 1 -61.62 17.24 -71.24
C MET A 1 -62.76 17.01 -72.24
N LYS A 2 -62.57 16.12 -73.23
CA LYS A 2 -63.70 15.64 -74.05
C LYS A 2 -64.63 14.90 -73.08
N LYS A 3 -65.84 15.43 -72.83
CA LYS A 3 -66.91 14.66 -72.16
C LYS A 3 -67.24 13.48 -73.08
N GLN A 4 -66.59 12.35 -72.84
CA GLN A 4 -66.85 11.12 -73.57
C GLN A 4 -67.95 10.35 -72.85
N PHE A 5 -68.77 9.65 -73.62
CA PHE A 5 -69.91 8.89 -73.12
C PHE A 5 -69.42 7.78 -72.19
N GLY A 6 -69.93 7.73 -70.95
CA GLY A 6 -69.67 6.61 -70.04
C GLY A 6 -70.22 5.29 -70.58
N LEU A 7 -69.74 4.16 -70.09
CA LEU A 7 -70.14 2.80 -70.41
C LEU A 7 -71.66 2.64 -70.38
N ARG A 8 -72.33 3.16 -69.35
CA ARG A 8 -73.78 3.17 -69.24
C ARG A 8 -74.44 3.91 -70.40
N LEU A 9 -73.90 5.07 -70.76
CA LEU A 9 -74.41 5.87 -71.86
C LEU A 9 -74.08 5.25 -73.22
N LYS A 10 -72.93 4.60 -73.39
CA LYS A 10 -72.59 3.79 -74.58
C LYS A 10 -73.52 2.59 -74.74
N LEU A 11 -73.86 1.90 -73.64
CA LEU A 11 -74.81 0.81 -73.63
C LEU A 11 -76.22 1.29 -74.03
N VAL A 12 -76.69 2.37 -73.41
CA VAL A 12 -78.01 2.96 -73.72
C VAL A 12 -78.05 3.49 -75.15
N LEU A 13 -76.99 4.14 -75.62
CA LEU A 13 -76.90 4.67 -76.98
C LEU A 13 -76.78 3.54 -78.00
N PHE A 14 -76.02 2.48 -77.71
CA PHE A 14 -75.96 1.27 -78.55
C PHE A 14 -77.33 0.61 -78.66
N VAL A 15 -78.02 0.35 -77.55
CA VAL A 15 -79.36 -0.27 -77.56
C VAL A 15 -80.38 0.63 -78.28
N SER A 16 -80.34 1.94 -78.03
CA SER A 16 -81.24 2.91 -78.68
C SER A 16 -80.99 3.02 -80.18
N VAL A 17 -79.73 3.10 -80.61
CA VAL A 17 -79.36 3.16 -82.03
C VAL A 17 -79.64 1.84 -82.72
N LEU A 18 -79.36 0.71 -82.06
CA LEU A 18 -79.68 -0.62 -82.58
C LEU A 18 -81.18 -0.78 -82.79
N ALA A 19 -82.00 -0.42 -81.80
CA ALA A 19 -83.45 -0.42 -81.89
C ALA A 19 -83.95 0.50 -83.02
N LEU A 20 -83.41 1.72 -83.11
CA LEU A 20 -83.78 2.68 -84.14
C LEU A 20 -83.45 2.18 -85.55
N ILE A 21 -82.24 1.63 -85.75
CA ILE A 21 -81.81 1.07 -87.04
C ILE A 21 -82.66 -0.15 -87.39
N THR A 22 -82.86 -1.08 -86.45
CA THR A 22 -83.60 -2.33 -86.71
C THR A 22 -85.07 -2.10 -87.00
N TYR A 23 -85.75 -1.23 -86.24
CA TYR A 23 -87.14 -0.87 -86.51
C TYR A 23 -87.29 -0.02 -87.78
N SER A 24 -86.40 0.95 -88.04
CA SER A 24 -86.48 1.78 -89.24
C SER A 24 -86.20 0.96 -90.52
N ILE A 25 -85.23 0.07 -90.49
CA ILE A 25 -84.96 -0.85 -91.62
C ILE A 25 -86.13 -1.80 -91.81
N SER A 26 -86.67 -2.38 -90.73
CA SER A 26 -87.85 -3.25 -90.83
C SER A 26 -89.05 -2.51 -91.43
N PHE A 27 -89.28 -1.25 -91.04
CA PHE A 27 -90.32 -0.39 -91.60
C PHE A 27 -90.12 -0.14 -93.10
N ILE A 28 -88.90 0.22 -93.53
CA ILE A 28 -88.58 0.44 -94.95
C ILE A 28 -88.80 -0.85 -95.77
N PHE A 29 -88.38 -2.00 -95.25
CA PHE A 29 -88.54 -3.27 -95.94
C PHE A 29 -90.02 -3.64 -96.11
N ILE A 30 -90.85 -3.42 -95.08
CA ILE A 30 -92.28 -3.76 -95.09
C ILE A 30 -93.10 -2.78 -95.94
N GLU A 31 -92.96 -1.47 -95.72
CA GLU A 31 -93.83 -0.46 -96.34
C GLU A 31 -93.36 -0.01 -97.72
N PHE A 32 -92.05 -0.06 -98.00
CA PHE A 32 -91.49 0.43 -99.26
C PHE A 32 -90.98 -0.69 -100.16
N LEU A 33 -90.18 -1.62 -99.62
CA LEU A 33 -89.51 -2.64 -100.45
C LEU A 33 -90.45 -3.75 -100.91
N GLN A 34 -91.31 -4.25 -100.02
CA GLN A 34 -92.26 -5.31 -100.31
C GLN A 34 -93.21 -4.97 -101.48
N PRO A 35 -93.96 -3.85 -101.47
CA PRO A 35 -94.90 -3.54 -102.55
C PRO A 35 -94.21 -3.23 -103.88
N THR A 36 -92.99 -2.67 -103.87
CA THR A 36 -92.29 -2.27 -105.09
C THR A 36 -91.59 -3.43 -105.80
N PHE A 37 -90.97 -4.36 -105.05
CA PHE A 37 -90.12 -5.41 -105.64
C PHE A 37 -90.67 -6.84 -105.50
N PHE A 38 -91.57 -7.08 -104.54
CA PHE A 38 -92.09 -8.42 -104.25
C PHE A 38 -93.63 -8.47 -104.16
N PRO A 39 -94.38 -7.98 -105.17
CA PRO A 39 -95.84 -7.89 -105.10
C PRO A 39 -96.55 -9.27 -105.09
N SER A 40 -95.86 -10.34 -105.50
CA SER A 40 -96.39 -11.71 -105.59
C SER A 40 -96.25 -12.53 -104.30
N ILE A 41 -95.59 -12.00 -103.26
CA ILE A 41 -95.39 -12.69 -101.98
C ILE A 41 -96.47 -12.27 -100.99
N ASN A 42 -97.03 -13.23 -100.24
CA ASN A 42 -98.00 -12.96 -99.17
C ASN A 42 -97.38 -12.01 -98.13
N GLY A 43 -98.00 -10.84 -97.92
CA GLY A 43 -97.46 -9.83 -97.03
C GLY A 43 -97.23 -10.27 -95.59
N LYS A 44 -98.03 -11.23 -95.09
CA LYS A 44 -97.78 -11.81 -93.77
C LYS A 44 -96.49 -12.63 -93.72
N VAL A 45 -96.16 -13.35 -94.80
CA VAL A 45 -94.92 -14.15 -94.90
C VAL A 45 -93.70 -13.24 -95.00
N PHE A 46 -93.79 -12.15 -95.77
CA PHE A 46 -92.69 -11.18 -95.91
C PHE A 46 -92.38 -10.43 -94.60
N GLN A 47 -93.42 -10.05 -93.84
CA GLN A 47 -93.25 -9.43 -92.51
C GLN A 47 -92.55 -10.36 -91.52
N VAL A 48 -92.94 -11.64 -91.45
CA VAL A 48 -92.32 -12.63 -90.56
C VAL A 48 -90.84 -12.83 -90.91
N VAL A 49 -90.49 -12.93 -92.21
CA VAL A 49 -89.10 -13.07 -92.65
C VAL A 49 -88.28 -11.82 -92.32
N THR A 50 -88.85 -10.63 -92.51
CA THR A 50 -88.16 -9.36 -92.20
C THR A 50 -87.87 -9.23 -90.70
N TYR A 51 -88.82 -9.59 -89.83
CA TYR A 51 -88.59 -9.62 -88.39
C TYR A 51 -87.56 -10.68 -87.98
N ALA A 52 -87.59 -11.88 -88.58
CA ALA A 52 -86.59 -12.90 -88.32
C ALA A 52 -85.18 -12.42 -88.70
N LEU A 53 -85.02 -11.78 -89.87
CA LEU A 53 -83.76 -11.19 -90.30
C LEU A 53 -83.32 -10.04 -89.37
N GLY A 54 -84.24 -9.18 -88.96
CA GLY A 54 -83.97 -8.11 -87.99
C GLY A 54 -83.46 -8.63 -86.64
N ILE A 55 -84.05 -9.72 -86.14
CA ILE A 55 -83.61 -10.38 -84.90
C ILE A 55 -82.20 -10.97 -85.08
N THR A 56 -81.93 -11.66 -86.20
CA THR A 56 -80.60 -12.24 -86.45
C THR A 56 -79.51 -11.16 -86.57
N TRP A 57 -79.79 -10.06 -87.27
CA TRP A 57 -78.88 -8.91 -87.38
C TRP A 57 -78.61 -8.24 -86.03
N SER A 58 -79.65 -8.06 -85.22
CA SER A 58 -79.53 -7.52 -83.86
C SER A 58 -78.65 -8.41 -82.97
N GLY A 59 -78.81 -9.74 -83.08
CA GLY A 59 -77.98 -10.71 -82.35
C GLY A 59 -76.50 -10.63 -82.75
N ILE A 60 -76.18 -10.48 -84.04
CA ILE A 60 -74.80 -10.34 -84.53
C ILE A 60 -74.17 -9.04 -84.01
N LEU A 61 -74.87 -7.91 -84.10
CA LEU A 61 -74.37 -6.63 -83.58
C LEU A 61 -74.20 -6.64 -82.06
N ALA A 62 -75.15 -7.25 -81.34
CA ALA A 62 -75.03 -7.45 -79.89
C ALA A 62 -73.82 -8.33 -79.54
N ALA A 63 -73.53 -9.38 -80.30
CA ALA A 63 -72.35 -10.21 -80.11
C ALA A 63 -71.03 -9.45 -80.34
N ILE A 64 -70.95 -8.63 -81.40
CA ILE A 64 -69.78 -7.79 -81.68
C ILE A 64 -69.57 -6.75 -80.56
N PHE A 65 -70.64 -6.09 -80.13
CA PHE A 65 -70.58 -5.10 -79.06
C PHE A 65 -70.24 -5.72 -77.70
N SER A 66 -70.75 -6.94 -77.44
CA SER A 66 -70.42 -7.74 -76.27
C SER A 66 -68.91 -8.03 -76.21
N VAL A 67 -68.29 -8.40 -77.33
CA VAL A 67 -66.83 -8.62 -77.41
C VAL A 67 -66.03 -7.34 -77.08
N ILE A 68 -66.51 -6.17 -77.49
CA ILE A 68 -65.85 -4.88 -77.23
C ILE A 68 -65.91 -4.50 -75.73
N LEU A 69 -66.99 -4.86 -75.03
CA LEU A 69 -67.15 -4.56 -73.60
C LEU A 69 -66.56 -5.63 -72.68
N ILE A 70 -66.68 -6.90 -73.03
CA ILE A 70 -66.28 -8.02 -72.18
C ILE A 70 -64.76 -8.26 -72.24
N LYS A 71 -64.11 -8.11 -73.39
CA LYS A 71 -62.66 -8.38 -73.50
C LYS A 71 -61.80 -7.57 -72.53
N PRO A 72 -61.99 -6.23 -72.38
CA PRO A 72 -61.25 -5.45 -71.38
C PRO A 72 -61.52 -5.89 -69.93
N LEU A 73 -62.75 -6.34 -69.63
CA LEU A 73 -63.10 -6.87 -68.31
C LEU A 73 -62.43 -8.22 -68.03
N GLN A 74 -62.37 -9.11 -69.02
CA GLN A 74 -61.64 -10.39 -68.92
C GLN A 74 -60.13 -10.17 -68.75
N GLN A 75 -59.56 -9.14 -69.38
CA GLN A 75 -58.16 -8.79 -69.19
C GLN A 75 -57.88 -8.25 -67.78
N LEU A 76 -58.80 -7.43 -67.25
CA LEU A 76 -58.71 -6.94 -65.88
C LEU A 76 -58.92 -8.06 -64.85
N GLU A 77 -59.86 -8.97 -65.09
CA GLU A 77 -60.07 -10.19 -64.30
C GLU A 77 -58.81 -11.06 -64.29
N HIS A 78 -58.20 -11.27 -65.46
CA HIS A 78 -56.95 -12.02 -65.57
C HIS A 78 -55.82 -11.34 -64.78
N SER A 79 -55.68 -10.02 -64.90
CA SER A 79 -54.70 -9.24 -64.12
C SER A 79 -54.97 -9.33 -62.61
N ALA A 80 -56.25 -9.31 -62.19
CA ALA A 80 -56.65 -9.51 -60.81
C ALA A 80 -56.32 -10.91 -60.29
N THR A 81 -56.49 -11.93 -61.14
CA THR A 81 -56.13 -13.31 -60.82
C THR A 81 -54.63 -13.46 -60.64
N LEU A 82 -53.82 -12.88 -61.54
CA LEU A 82 -52.36 -12.87 -61.41
C LEU A 82 -51.90 -12.22 -60.10
N VAL A 83 -52.46 -11.05 -59.76
CA VAL A 83 -52.16 -10.35 -58.51
C VAL A 83 -52.61 -11.15 -57.28
N ALA A 84 -53.76 -11.82 -57.35
CA ALA A 84 -54.25 -12.70 -56.28
C ALA A 84 -53.38 -13.95 -56.08
N GLU A 85 -52.75 -14.46 -57.15
CA GLU A 85 -51.73 -15.51 -57.10
C GLU A 85 -50.35 -15.00 -56.63
N GLY A 86 -50.22 -13.71 -56.32
CA GLY A 86 -48.96 -13.09 -55.91
C GLY A 86 -48.07 -12.62 -57.06
N LYS A 87 -48.44 -12.83 -58.32
CA LYS A 87 -47.69 -12.36 -59.50
C LYS A 87 -47.98 -10.90 -59.76
N ILE A 88 -47.27 -10.03 -59.06
CA ILE A 88 -47.45 -8.59 -59.11
C ILE A 88 -46.53 -7.89 -60.11
N GLY A 89 -45.55 -8.58 -60.71
CA GLY A 89 -44.57 -7.96 -61.62
C GLY A 89 -45.10 -7.41 -62.94
N GLN A 90 -46.30 -7.82 -63.37
CA GLN A 90 -46.93 -7.39 -64.62
C GLN A 90 -47.82 -6.16 -64.44
N ASP A 91 -47.69 -5.20 -65.36
CA ASP A 91 -48.58 -4.04 -65.41
C ASP A 91 -49.95 -4.40 -66.00
N VAL A 92 -50.97 -3.74 -65.46
CA VAL A 92 -52.37 -3.89 -65.88
C VAL A 92 -52.49 -3.33 -67.30
N GLN A 93 -52.98 -4.14 -68.23
CA GLN A 93 -53.18 -3.70 -69.60
C GLN A 93 -54.27 -2.63 -69.66
N MET A 94 -53.90 -1.43 -70.15
CA MET A 94 -54.84 -0.32 -70.24
C MET A 94 -55.83 -0.51 -71.38
N PRO A 95 -57.16 -0.52 -71.09
CA PRO A 95 -58.17 -0.53 -72.14
C PRO A 95 -58.01 0.66 -73.08
N LYS A 96 -58.20 0.45 -74.37
CA LYS A 96 -58.24 1.54 -75.37
C LYS A 96 -59.48 2.42 -75.23
N THR A 97 -60.47 2.00 -74.44
CA THR A 97 -61.68 2.76 -74.17
C THR A 97 -61.40 3.86 -73.14
N ASN A 98 -62.02 5.02 -73.31
CA ASN A 98 -61.99 6.08 -72.30
C ASN A 98 -63.34 6.11 -71.57
N ASP A 99 -63.56 5.12 -70.72
CA ASP A 99 -64.77 4.97 -69.91
C ASP A 99 -64.43 4.41 -68.52
N GLU A 100 -65.45 4.04 -67.76
CA GLU A 100 -65.37 3.54 -66.39
C GLU A 100 -64.47 2.31 -66.30
N ILE A 101 -64.37 1.49 -67.35
CA ILE A 101 -63.48 0.31 -67.36
C ILE A 101 -62.01 0.75 -67.29
N ARG A 102 -61.64 1.80 -68.04
CA ARG A 102 -60.29 2.37 -67.96
C ARG A 102 -60.02 3.02 -66.60
N SER A 103 -60.99 3.71 -66.01
CA SER A 103 -60.85 4.28 -64.66
C SER A 103 -60.57 3.20 -63.61
N VAL A 104 -61.29 2.06 -63.69
CA VAL A 104 -61.04 0.91 -62.81
C VAL A 104 -59.67 0.28 -63.09
N ALA A 105 -59.26 0.16 -64.36
CA ALA A 105 -57.93 -0.36 -64.71
C ALA A 105 -56.81 0.55 -64.18
N GLU A 106 -56.95 1.88 -64.26
CA GLU A 106 -55.99 2.85 -63.70
C GLU A 106 -55.92 2.75 -62.17
N ALA A 107 -57.07 2.65 -61.48
CA ALA A 107 -57.11 2.44 -60.03
C ALA A 107 -56.48 1.09 -59.61
N PHE A 108 -56.73 0.03 -60.38
CA PHE A 108 -56.15 -1.29 -60.17
C PHE A 108 -54.64 -1.29 -60.40
N GLN A 109 -54.14 -0.60 -61.43
CA GLN A 109 -52.70 -0.39 -61.64
C GLN A 109 -52.06 0.32 -60.44
N GLN A 110 -52.70 1.38 -59.92
CA GLN A 110 -52.17 2.08 -58.75
C GLN A 110 -52.11 1.17 -57.52
N MET A 111 -53.09 0.29 -57.34
CA MET A 111 -53.07 -0.72 -56.29
C MET A 111 -51.88 -1.69 -56.46
N VAL A 112 -51.64 -2.19 -57.68
CA VAL A 112 -50.48 -3.06 -57.98
C VAL A 112 -49.16 -2.35 -57.70
N LEU A 113 -49.01 -1.08 -58.09
CA LEU A 113 -47.82 -0.28 -57.80
C LEU A 113 -47.60 -0.11 -56.29
N ASN A 114 -48.65 0.20 -55.53
CA ASN A 114 -48.56 0.33 -54.08
C ASN A 114 -48.20 -1.01 -53.41
N LEU A 115 -48.72 -2.13 -53.91
CA LEU A 115 -48.37 -3.47 -53.44
C LEU A 115 -46.90 -3.80 -53.73
N ARG A 116 -46.40 -3.51 -54.94
CA ARG A 116 -44.97 -3.66 -55.27
C ARG A 116 -44.08 -2.86 -54.33
N GLN A 117 -44.40 -1.59 -54.12
CA GLN A 117 -43.63 -0.72 -53.23
C GLN A 117 -43.65 -1.22 -51.77
N MET A 118 -44.80 -1.73 -51.31
CA MET A 118 -44.91 -2.34 -49.99
C MET A 118 -44.03 -3.58 -49.87
N VAL A 119 -44.11 -4.51 -50.83
CA VAL A 119 -43.28 -5.72 -50.89
C VAL A 119 -41.79 -5.38 -50.90
N GLU A 120 -41.38 -4.41 -51.72
CA GLU A 120 -39.99 -3.92 -51.78
C GLU A 120 -39.55 -3.27 -50.46
N SER A 121 -40.39 -2.43 -49.86
CA SER A 121 -40.08 -1.79 -48.57
C SER A 121 -39.91 -2.82 -47.46
N ILE A 122 -40.73 -3.87 -47.42
CA ILE A 122 -40.60 -4.90 -46.39
C ILE A 122 -39.37 -5.78 -46.65
N ASP A 123 -39.04 -6.08 -47.90
CA ASP A 123 -37.80 -6.79 -48.29
C ASP A 123 -36.54 -6.04 -47.84
N GLN A 124 -36.48 -4.73 -48.06
CA GLN A 124 -35.39 -3.88 -47.56
C GLN A 124 -35.31 -3.86 -46.03
N ASN A 125 -36.46 -3.70 -45.34
CA ASN A 125 -36.51 -3.72 -43.88
C ASN A 125 -36.09 -5.08 -43.29
N PHE A 126 -36.40 -6.19 -43.97
CA PHE A 126 -35.93 -7.51 -43.58
C PHE A 126 -34.40 -7.60 -43.63
N GLN A 127 -33.79 -7.18 -44.75
CA GLN A 127 -32.33 -7.21 -44.90
C GLN A 127 -31.63 -6.38 -43.82
N GLN A 128 -32.15 -5.17 -43.56
CA GLN A 128 -31.62 -4.29 -42.51
C GLN A 128 -31.78 -4.92 -41.13
N THR A 129 -32.95 -5.47 -40.81
CA THR A 129 -33.22 -6.16 -39.53
C THR A 129 -32.28 -7.35 -39.34
N ASN A 130 -32.07 -8.16 -40.38
CA ASN A 130 -31.18 -9.31 -40.33
C ASN A 130 -29.71 -8.88 -40.10
N GLN A 131 -29.26 -7.80 -40.74
CA GLN A 131 -27.93 -7.24 -40.50
C GLN A 131 -27.78 -6.74 -39.04
N SER A 132 -28.76 -6.02 -38.52
CA SER A 132 -28.75 -5.55 -37.12
C SER A 132 -28.72 -6.70 -36.12
N ILE A 133 -29.41 -7.81 -36.39
CA ILE A 133 -29.37 -9.01 -35.54
C ILE A 133 -27.97 -9.64 -35.51
N ILE A 134 -27.30 -9.73 -36.66
CA ILE A 134 -25.93 -10.28 -36.73
C ILE A 134 -24.97 -9.41 -35.91
N GLN A 135 -25.06 -8.09 -36.06
CA GLN A 135 -24.25 -7.14 -35.28
C GLN A 135 -24.54 -7.27 -33.77
N LEU A 136 -25.82 -7.33 -33.40
CA LEU A 136 -26.24 -7.50 -32.01
C LEU A 136 -25.68 -8.79 -31.39
N SER A 137 -25.66 -9.90 -32.15
CA SER A 137 -25.09 -11.16 -31.68
C SER A 137 -23.57 -11.08 -31.46
N ASP A 138 -22.84 -10.40 -32.34
CA ASP A 138 -21.39 -10.21 -32.17
C ASP A 138 -21.09 -9.32 -30.95
N GLU A 139 -21.82 -8.22 -30.81
CA GLU A 139 -21.72 -7.31 -29.67
C GLU A 139 -22.08 -7.99 -28.34
N ALA A 140 -23.13 -8.82 -28.33
CA ALA A 140 -23.50 -9.64 -27.17
C ALA A 140 -22.36 -10.61 -26.79
N GLY A 141 -21.78 -11.33 -27.77
CA GLY A 141 -20.66 -12.22 -27.52
C GLY A 141 -19.42 -11.50 -26.96
N VAL A 142 -19.12 -10.28 -27.45
CA VAL A 142 -18.06 -9.42 -26.90
C VAL A 142 -18.39 -9.00 -25.46
N ALA A 143 -19.63 -8.60 -25.20
CA ALA A 143 -20.07 -8.17 -23.88
C ALA A 143 -19.99 -9.31 -22.84
N THR A 144 -20.36 -10.54 -23.21
CA THR A 144 -20.24 -11.73 -22.34
C THR A 144 -18.79 -11.97 -21.94
N ARG A 145 -17.86 -11.97 -22.91
CA ARG A 145 -16.42 -12.14 -22.62
C ARG A 145 -15.87 -11.04 -21.70
N LYS A 146 -16.36 -9.80 -21.83
CA LYS A 146 -15.99 -8.71 -20.93
C LYS A 146 -16.53 -8.94 -19.51
N ALA A 147 -17.77 -9.40 -19.36
CA ALA A 147 -18.35 -9.73 -18.06
C ALA A 147 -17.56 -10.86 -17.37
N GLU A 148 -17.19 -11.91 -18.12
CA GLU A 148 -16.30 -12.98 -17.62
C GLU A 148 -14.92 -12.44 -17.19
N GLY A 149 -14.34 -11.53 -17.98
CA GLY A 149 -13.07 -10.87 -17.64
C GLY A 149 -13.15 -10.02 -16.37
N ILE A 150 -14.27 -9.30 -16.17
CA ILE A 150 -14.55 -8.56 -14.93
C ILE A 150 -14.63 -9.53 -13.75
N ALA A 151 -15.40 -10.62 -13.87
CA ALA A 151 -15.53 -11.62 -12.81
C ALA A 151 -14.17 -12.24 -12.42
N SER A 152 -13.31 -12.53 -13.40
CA SER A 152 -11.95 -13.01 -13.13
C SER A 152 -11.09 -11.97 -12.42
N THR A 153 -11.15 -10.71 -12.85
CA THR A 153 -10.38 -9.62 -12.22
C THR A 153 -10.82 -9.40 -10.77
N VAL A 154 -12.13 -9.43 -10.53
CA VAL A 154 -12.73 -9.31 -9.20
C VAL A 154 -12.30 -10.46 -8.29
N LYS A 155 -12.18 -11.69 -8.80
CA LYS A 155 -11.63 -12.80 -8.04
C LYS A 155 -10.20 -12.54 -7.56
N HIS A 156 -9.36 -11.93 -8.40
CA HIS A 156 -8.01 -11.54 -8.00
C HIS A 156 -8.02 -10.41 -6.96
N ILE A 157 -8.92 -9.43 -7.09
CA ILE A 157 -9.09 -8.34 -6.10
C ILE A 157 -9.50 -8.91 -4.75
N SER A 158 -10.49 -9.81 -4.71
CA SER A 158 -10.95 -10.47 -3.47
C SER A 158 -9.83 -11.28 -2.81
N ALA A 159 -9.06 -12.06 -3.57
CA ALA A 159 -7.90 -12.78 -3.04
C ALA A 159 -6.81 -11.84 -2.50
N GLY A 160 -6.58 -10.70 -3.17
CA GLY A 160 -5.64 -9.68 -2.69
C GLY A 160 -6.11 -9.01 -1.39
N ALA A 161 -7.41 -8.79 -1.25
CA ALA A 161 -8.01 -8.27 -0.01
C ALA A 161 -7.87 -9.26 1.15
N GLU A 162 -8.14 -10.55 0.93
CA GLU A 162 -7.92 -11.60 1.95
C GLU A 162 -6.45 -11.72 2.36
N ALA A 163 -5.53 -11.66 1.40
CA ALA A 163 -4.10 -11.65 1.68
C ALA A 163 -3.69 -10.41 2.49
N SER A 164 -4.27 -9.25 2.20
CA SER A 164 -4.03 -8.01 2.94
C SER A 164 -4.55 -8.12 4.37
N ALA A 165 -5.74 -8.68 4.59
CA ALA A 165 -6.30 -8.92 5.92
C ALA A 165 -5.40 -9.84 6.75
N THR A 166 -4.87 -10.91 6.14
CA THR A 166 -3.93 -11.83 6.79
C THR A 166 -2.62 -11.11 7.16
N ALA A 167 -2.05 -10.35 6.23
CA ALA A 167 -0.82 -9.60 6.50
C ALA A 167 -0.99 -8.54 7.61
N VAL A 168 -2.17 -7.93 7.71
CA VAL A 168 -2.50 -7.01 8.81
C VAL A 168 -2.61 -7.74 10.15
N GLN A 169 -3.18 -8.95 10.17
CA GLN A 169 -3.23 -9.79 11.37
C GLN A 169 -1.81 -10.11 11.88
N ASP A 170 -0.92 -10.54 10.98
CA ASP A 170 0.48 -10.82 11.30
C ASP A 170 1.22 -9.56 11.80
N THR A 171 0.92 -8.41 11.19
CA THR A 171 1.46 -7.11 11.62
C THR A 171 0.98 -6.74 13.02
N ALA A 172 -0.29 -6.99 13.34
CA ALA A 172 -0.84 -6.71 14.67
C ALA A 172 -0.17 -7.57 15.76
N GLU A 173 0.12 -8.84 15.48
CA GLU A 173 0.87 -9.71 16.39
C GLU A 173 2.30 -9.19 16.59
N ALA A 174 3.00 -8.85 15.51
CA ALA A 174 4.35 -8.28 15.58
C ALA A 174 4.40 -6.95 16.36
N ILE A 175 3.36 -6.12 16.26
CA ILE A 175 3.24 -4.87 17.03
C ILE A 175 3.17 -5.16 18.53
N GLU A 176 2.41 -6.16 18.95
CA GLU A 176 2.29 -6.52 20.37
C GLU A 176 3.61 -7.09 20.91
N ASP A 177 4.32 -7.89 20.11
CA ASP A 177 5.67 -8.37 20.46
C ASP A 177 6.66 -7.22 20.64
N VAL A 178 6.67 -6.27 19.69
CA VAL A 178 7.55 -5.09 19.77
C VAL A 178 7.19 -4.21 20.98
N ARG A 179 5.90 -4.11 21.32
CA ARG A 179 5.44 -3.39 22.51
C ARG A 179 5.93 -4.04 23.81
N ALA A 180 5.84 -5.38 23.89
CA ALA A 180 6.35 -6.13 25.04
C ALA A 180 7.87 -5.94 25.19
N LEU A 181 8.61 -6.01 24.08
CA LEU A 181 10.06 -5.75 24.06
C LEU A 181 10.39 -4.32 24.48
N ALA A 182 9.68 -3.31 23.98
CA ALA A 182 9.91 -1.92 24.36
C ALA A 182 9.71 -1.70 25.87
N THR A 183 8.68 -2.32 26.45
CA THR A 183 8.41 -2.29 27.89
C THR A 183 9.54 -2.93 28.69
N GLU A 184 10.03 -4.10 28.27
CA GLU A 184 11.16 -4.79 28.89
C GLU A 184 12.45 -3.97 28.83
N VAL A 185 12.76 -3.35 27.67
CA VAL A 185 13.94 -2.49 27.53
C VAL A 185 13.81 -1.27 28.45
N ASN A 186 12.62 -0.68 28.60
CA ASN A 186 12.43 0.46 29.51
C ASN A 186 12.69 0.07 30.96
N SER A 187 12.16 -1.09 31.40
CA SER A 187 12.42 -1.60 32.75
C SER A 187 13.91 -1.82 33.00
N ARG A 188 14.64 -2.35 32.01
CA ARG A 188 16.11 -2.52 32.11
C ARG A 188 16.86 -1.21 32.13
N ALA A 189 16.40 -0.20 31.38
CA ALA A 189 16.96 1.14 31.42
C ALA A 189 16.79 1.76 32.81
N GLU A 190 15.60 1.68 33.40
CA GLU A 190 15.33 2.14 34.78
C GLU A 190 16.21 1.45 35.82
N ALA A 191 16.34 0.11 35.73
CA ALA A 191 17.23 -0.65 36.61
C ALA A 191 18.70 -0.23 36.45
N SER A 192 19.15 -0.01 35.21
CA SER A 192 20.51 0.45 34.92
C SER A 192 20.76 1.87 35.42
N ALA A 193 19.77 2.76 35.35
CA ALA A 193 19.84 4.11 35.90
C ALA A 193 20.00 4.08 37.42
N SER A 194 19.23 3.24 38.11
CA SER A 194 19.35 3.02 39.55
C SER A 194 20.74 2.48 39.92
N GLN A 195 21.24 1.50 39.17
CA GLN A 195 22.58 0.93 39.40
C GLN A 195 23.68 1.98 39.18
N SER A 196 23.56 2.81 38.14
CA SER A 196 24.51 3.90 37.87
C SER A 196 24.57 4.90 39.02
N LYS A 197 23.40 5.25 39.59
CA LYS A 197 23.30 6.13 40.76
C LYS A 197 23.97 5.54 41.99
N GLU A 198 23.81 4.24 42.23
CA GLU A 198 24.47 3.53 43.33
C GLU A 198 26.00 3.52 43.14
N ILE A 199 26.48 3.24 41.92
CA ILE A 199 27.91 3.25 41.60
C ILE A 199 28.50 4.64 41.84
N LEU A 200 27.84 5.72 41.39
CA LEU A 200 28.30 7.09 41.63
C LEU A 200 28.38 7.42 43.12
N HIS A 201 27.41 6.97 43.92
CA HIS A 201 27.45 7.13 45.37
C HIS A 201 28.64 6.39 46.01
N ASN A 202 28.89 5.15 45.59
CA ASN A 202 30.02 4.35 46.07
C ASN A 202 31.37 4.94 45.65
N LEU A 203 31.48 5.46 44.42
CA LEU A 203 32.66 6.18 43.95
C LEU A 203 32.90 7.44 44.77
N SER A 204 31.87 8.25 45.04
CA SER A 204 31.99 9.44 45.91
C SER A 204 32.49 9.08 47.32
N THR A 205 31.95 7.99 47.90
CA THR A 205 32.41 7.49 49.21
C THR A 205 33.87 7.03 49.15
N THR A 206 34.26 6.38 48.05
CA THR A 206 35.63 5.92 47.81
C THR A 206 36.60 7.09 47.66
N THR A 207 36.23 8.14 46.92
CA THR A 207 37.02 9.37 46.79
C THR A 207 37.28 10.02 48.15
N ASN A 208 36.24 10.17 48.99
CA ASN A 208 36.41 10.71 50.34
C ASN A 208 37.34 9.86 51.22
N ALA A 209 37.25 8.53 51.11
CA ALA A 209 38.15 7.62 51.83
C ALA A 209 39.60 7.75 51.36
N ILE A 210 39.82 7.90 50.06
CA ILE A 210 41.14 8.13 49.47
C ILE A 210 41.72 9.46 49.92
N GLU A 211 40.96 10.55 49.90
CA GLU A 211 41.41 11.87 50.40
C GLU A 211 41.84 11.80 51.86
N THR A 212 41.07 11.07 52.70
CA THR A 212 41.41 10.84 54.10
C THR A 212 42.73 10.06 54.25
N LEU A 213 42.96 9.07 53.37
CA LEU A 213 44.18 8.27 53.35
C LEU A 213 45.40 9.13 52.95
N VAL A 214 45.27 9.97 51.91
CA VAL A 214 46.33 10.91 51.49
C VAL A 214 46.71 11.83 52.64
N ASN A 215 45.73 12.43 53.31
CA ASN A 215 45.96 13.30 54.46
C ASN A 215 46.67 12.56 55.60
N SER A 216 46.30 11.30 55.86
CA SER A 216 46.93 10.48 56.90
C SER A 216 48.40 10.16 56.57
N ILE A 217 48.70 9.82 55.32
CA ILE A 217 50.08 9.57 54.86
C ILE A 217 50.93 10.84 54.98
N GLN A 218 50.36 12.00 54.62
CA GLN A 218 51.06 13.29 54.75
C GLN A 218 51.34 13.64 56.22
N GLN A 219 50.43 13.32 57.13
CA GLN A 219 50.64 13.47 58.58
C GLN A 219 51.76 12.56 59.09
N ILE A 220 51.82 11.30 58.65
CA ILE A 220 52.91 10.37 59.00
C ILE A 220 54.26 10.91 58.51
N ALA A 221 54.33 11.36 57.25
CA ALA A 221 55.56 11.93 56.69
C ALA A 221 56.02 13.19 57.46
N THR A 222 55.08 14.04 57.86
CA THR A 222 55.36 15.24 58.68
C THR A 222 55.85 14.84 60.08
N GLY A 223 55.17 13.91 60.74
CA GLY A 223 55.54 13.43 62.07
C GLY A 223 56.92 12.77 62.10
N ASN A 224 57.27 12.00 61.07
CA ASN A 224 58.61 11.41 60.94
C ASN A 224 59.70 12.46 60.70
N ASN A 225 59.41 13.51 59.93
CA ASN A 225 60.33 14.64 59.77
C ASN A 225 60.55 15.42 61.07
N GLU A 226 59.51 15.57 61.91
CA GLU A 226 59.66 16.16 63.24
C GLU A 226 60.49 15.27 64.16
N ALA A 227 60.25 13.95 64.15
CA ALA A 227 61.04 12.98 64.90
C ALA A 227 62.53 13.00 64.50
N LEU A 228 62.84 13.11 63.20
CA LEU A 228 64.22 13.27 62.71
C LEU A 228 64.90 14.50 63.30
N LYS A 229 64.21 15.64 63.43
CA LYS A 229 64.77 16.85 64.08
C LYS A 229 65.11 16.59 65.54
N SER A 230 64.23 15.91 66.28
CA SER A 230 64.48 15.55 67.68
C SER A 230 65.65 14.58 67.83
N ILE A 231 65.81 13.64 66.91
CA ILE A 231 66.91 12.67 66.91
C ILE A 231 68.25 13.36 66.59
N HIS A 232 68.30 14.29 65.64
CA HIS A 232 69.51 15.07 65.39
C HIS A 232 69.93 15.92 66.60
N ALA A 233 68.97 16.48 67.34
CA ALA A 233 69.28 17.15 68.60
C ALA A 233 69.86 16.17 69.64
N LEU A 234 69.37 14.92 69.69
CA LEU A 234 69.92 13.87 70.55
C LEU A 234 71.34 13.47 70.14
N GLU A 235 71.61 13.37 68.84
CA GLU A 235 72.93 13.14 68.26
C GLU A 235 73.92 14.22 68.68
N GLU A 236 73.54 15.49 68.55
CA GLU A 236 74.36 16.64 68.96
C GLU A 236 74.64 16.63 70.46
N ASN A 237 73.61 16.36 71.28
CA ASN A 237 73.75 16.23 72.73
C ASN A 237 74.68 15.08 73.12
N ALA A 238 74.58 13.92 72.47
CA ALA A 238 75.48 12.79 72.70
C ALA A 238 76.94 13.16 72.37
N GLY A 239 77.17 13.88 71.26
CA GLY A 239 78.49 14.40 70.91
C GLY A 239 79.02 15.46 71.89
N GLN A 240 78.15 16.28 72.48
CA GLN A 240 78.53 17.19 73.56
C GLN A 240 78.96 16.42 74.82
N VAL A 241 78.19 15.40 75.22
CA VAL A 241 78.53 14.56 76.38
C VAL A 241 79.85 13.81 76.16
N GLU A 242 80.11 13.29 74.96
CA GLU A 242 81.38 12.64 74.62
C GLU A 242 82.58 13.57 74.84
N ARG A 243 82.49 14.83 74.39
CA ARG A 243 83.55 15.84 74.60
C ARG A 243 83.80 16.13 76.09
N ILE A 244 82.74 16.23 76.88
CA ILE A 244 82.84 16.45 78.33
C ILE A 244 83.52 15.24 79.00
N ILE A 245 83.12 14.03 78.65
CA ILE A 245 83.68 12.80 79.22
C ILE A 245 85.14 12.61 78.80
N GLY A 246 85.52 12.99 77.58
CA GLY A 246 86.92 13.06 77.14
C GLY A 246 87.76 13.98 78.04
N LEU A 247 87.27 15.20 78.29
CA LEU A 247 87.93 16.13 79.22
C LEU A 247 88.04 15.58 80.64
N VAL A 248 87.01 14.91 81.15
CA VAL A 248 87.05 14.26 82.47
C VAL A 248 88.08 13.13 82.49
N GLY A 249 88.20 12.37 81.38
CA GLY A 249 89.24 11.35 81.19
C GLY A 249 90.65 11.94 81.24
N ASP A 250 90.87 13.06 80.55
CA ASP A 250 92.14 13.79 80.57
C ASP A 250 92.48 14.30 81.97
N ILE A 251 91.49 14.85 82.69
CA ILE A 251 91.64 15.29 84.09
C ILE A 251 91.97 14.09 85.00
N ALA A 252 91.30 12.96 84.83
CA ALA A 252 91.58 11.74 85.61
C ALA A 252 93.00 11.22 85.34
N ALA A 253 93.43 11.19 84.08
CA ALA A 253 94.80 10.80 83.71
C ALA A 253 95.86 11.76 84.28
N GLN A 254 95.59 13.07 84.21
CA GLN A 254 96.48 14.09 84.77
C GLN A 254 96.52 14.01 86.31
N THR A 255 95.39 13.74 86.96
CA THR A 255 95.30 13.54 88.41
C THR A 255 96.04 12.27 88.83
N ASN A 256 95.94 11.19 88.06
CA ASN A 256 96.69 9.95 88.29
C ASN A 256 98.20 10.19 88.19
N LEU A 257 98.66 10.94 87.19
CA LEU A 257 100.07 11.33 87.04
C LEU A 257 100.56 12.24 88.17
N LEU A 258 99.75 13.21 88.60
CA LEU A 258 100.07 14.07 89.75
C LEU A 258 100.15 13.27 91.05
N ALA A 259 99.20 12.35 91.27
CA ALA A 259 99.17 11.46 92.42
C ALA A 259 100.34 10.46 92.43
N LEU A 260 100.75 9.96 91.27
CA LEU A 260 101.93 9.13 91.10
C LEU A 260 103.20 9.91 91.45
N ASN A 261 103.36 11.11 90.91
CA ASN A 261 104.51 11.99 91.22
C ASN A 261 104.55 12.34 92.72
N ALA A 262 103.39 12.62 93.33
CA ALA A 262 103.28 12.88 94.76
C ALA A 262 103.62 11.65 95.61
N SER A 263 103.19 10.45 95.19
CA SER A 263 103.52 9.18 95.85
C SER A 263 105.02 8.87 95.79
N ILE A 264 105.66 9.13 94.64
CA ILE A 264 107.11 8.99 94.45
C ILE A 264 107.88 9.94 95.39
N GLU A 265 107.51 11.22 95.43
CA GLU A 265 108.20 12.21 96.27
C GLU A 265 107.94 11.97 97.77
N ALA A 266 106.75 11.49 98.14
CA ALA A 266 106.44 11.07 99.50
C ALA A 266 107.27 9.83 99.93
N ALA A 267 107.50 8.86 99.04
CA ALA A 267 108.41 7.75 99.29
C ALA A 267 109.88 8.21 99.43
N ARG A 268 110.26 9.27 98.70
CA ARG A 268 111.61 9.88 98.74
C ARG A 268 111.89 10.61 100.05
N ALA A 269 110.87 11.16 100.71
CA ALA A 269 110.96 11.83 102.01
C ALA A 269 111.04 10.87 103.23
N GLY A 270 111.00 9.55 103.00
CA GLY A 270 111.18 8.54 104.05
C GLY A 270 110.10 8.56 105.14
N GLU A 271 110.49 8.47 106.42
CA GLU A 271 109.56 8.43 107.57
C GLU A 271 108.65 9.67 107.68
N HIS A 272 109.11 10.85 107.21
CA HIS A 272 108.35 12.09 107.25
C HIS A 272 107.26 12.19 106.16
N GLY A 273 107.33 11.35 105.11
CA GLY A 273 106.40 11.36 103.97
C GLY A 273 105.26 10.34 104.06
N LYS A 274 105.25 9.44 105.06
CA LYS A 274 104.29 8.31 105.15
C LYS A 274 102.82 8.72 105.09
N GLY A 275 102.42 9.78 105.80
CA GLY A 275 101.02 10.26 105.77
C GLY A 275 100.60 10.83 104.42
N PHE A 276 101.53 11.50 103.72
CA PHE A 276 101.31 12.03 102.38
C PHE A 276 101.25 10.93 101.32
N ALA A 277 102.06 9.87 101.47
CA ALA A 277 102.05 8.72 100.57
C ALA A 277 100.69 7.99 100.57
N VAL A 278 100.06 7.85 101.74
CA VAL A 278 98.71 7.24 101.84
C VAL A 278 97.66 8.07 101.11
N VAL A 279 97.68 9.39 101.28
CA VAL A 279 96.74 10.29 100.58
C VAL A 279 96.98 10.28 99.07
N ALA A 280 98.25 10.29 98.64
CA ALA A 280 98.58 10.26 97.23
C ALA A 280 98.17 8.93 96.56
N GLU A 281 98.31 7.79 97.25
CA GLU A 281 97.84 6.49 96.74
C GLU A 281 96.30 6.41 96.70
N GLU A 282 95.59 7.01 97.67
CA GLU A 282 94.12 7.09 97.65
C GLU A 282 93.62 7.96 96.48
N VAL A 283 94.26 9.11 96.24
CA VAL A 283 93.95 9.97 95.07
C VAL A 283 94.26 9.24 93.76
N ARG A 284 95.33 8.44 93.71
CA ARG A 284 95.66 7.58 92.56
C ARG A 284 94.56 6.55 92.32
N GLY A 285 94.07 5.90 93.37
CA GLY A 285 92.95 4.96 93.32
C GLY A 285 91.65 5.59 92.79
N LEU A 286 91.29 6.78 93.30
CA LEU A 286 90.11 7.53 92.83
C LEU A 286 90.26 7.99 91.37
N ALA A 287 91.47 8.34 90.94
CA ALA A 287 91.75 8.72 89.55
C ALA A 287 91.65 7.52 88.60
N ASP A 288 92.15 6.34 88.99
CA ASP A 288 91.98 5.09 88.23
C ASP A 288 90.50 4.65 88.18
N GLU A 289 89.76 4.82 89.27
CA GLU A 289 88.31 4.53 89.30
C GLU A 289 87.51 5.51 88.41
N SER A 290 87.88 6.80 88.43
CA SER A 290 87.32 7.81 87.53
C SER A 290 87.63 7.50 86.06
N ALA A 291 88.84 7.05 85.74
CA ALA A 291 89.22 6.64 84.39
C ALA A 291 88.41 5.42 83.91
N LYS A 292 88.17 4.43 84.77
CA LYS A 292 87.29 3.29 84.47
C LYS A 292 85.84 3.72 84.27
N ALA A 293 85.33 4.64 85.10
CA ALA A 293 83.98 5.19 84.94
C ALA A 293 83.84 5.96 83.61
N VAL A 294 84.84 6.76 83.24
CA VAL A 294 84.91 7.44 81.94
C VAL A 294 84.85 6.44 80.79
N GLN A 295 85.64 5.36 80.81
CA GLN A 295 85.56 4.31 79.77
C GLN A 295 84.17 3.68 79.66
N GLY A 296 83.53 3.40 80.80
CA GLY A 296 82.16 2.87 80.82
C GLY A 296 81.15 3.83 80.21
N ILE A 297 81.25 5.13 80.53
CA ILE A 297 80.38 6.16 79.96
C ILE A 297 80.65 6.34 78.47
N THR A 298 81.91 6.38 78.02
CA THR A 298 82.28 6.47 76.60
C THR A 298 81.66 5.32 75.80
N ALA A 299 81.71 4.08 76.30
CA ALA A 299 81.08 2.93 75.64
C ALA A 299 79.55 3.09 75.53
N LEU A 300 78.89 3.61 76.57
CA LEU A 300 77.45 3.92 76.53
C LEU A 300 77.12 5.02 75.51
N ILE A 301 77.92 6.08 75.44
CA ILE A 301 77.73 7.16 74.46
C ILE A 301 77.89 6.63 73.02
N GLN A 302 78.92 5.82 72.76
CA GLN A 302 79.11 5.19 71.45
C GLN A 302 77.93 4.29 71.07
N SER A 303 77.42 3.50 72.02
CA SER A 303 76.22 2.69 71.79
C SER A 303 74.97 3.55 71.51
N MET A 304 74.80 4.69 72.21
CA MET A 304 73.70 5.62 71.92
C MET A 304 73.83 6.25 70.53
N GLN A 305 75.01 6.70 70.13
CA GLN A 305 75.25 7.26 68.79
C GLN A 305 74.95 6.24 67.70
N GLN A 306 75.36 4.99 67.87
CA GLN A 306 75.06 3.91 66.93
C GLN A 306 73.55 3.62 66.84
N ASN A 307 72.84 3.63 67.98
CA ASN A 307 71.38 3.49 68.00
C ASN A 307 70.69 4.67 67.30
N VAL A 308 71.18 5.89 67.52
CA VAL A 308 70.69 7.10 66.84
C VAL A 308 70.84 6.96 65.32
N GLU A 309 71.99 6.54 64.82
CA GLU A 309 72.23 6.35 63.39
C GLU A 309 71.25 5.33 62.77
N VAL A 310 70.98 4.22 63.48
CA VAL A 310 69.99 3.21 63.06
C VAL A 310 68.59 3.82 62.97
N VAL A 311 68.17 4.61 63.98
CA VAL A 311 66.84 5.24 63.97
C VAL A 311 66.73 6.31 62.88
N VAL A 312 67.77 7.12 62.65
CA VAL A 312 67.82 8.09 61.54
C VAL A 312 67.63 7.39 60.19
N LYS A 313 68.34 6.28 59.96
CA LYS A 313 68.18 5.50 58.73
C LYS A 313 66.76 4.99 58.56
N GLN A 314 66.18 4.37 59.59
CA GLN A 314 64.81 3.85 59.55
C GLN A 314 63.78 4.96 59.30
N MET A 315 63.95 6.14 59.91
CA MET A 315 63.06 7.27 59.72
C MET A 315 63.13 7.83 58.30
N ASN A 316 64.33 7.96 57.72
CA ASN A 316 64.49 8.36 56.32
C ASN A 316 63.83 7.35 55.36
N GLU A 317 64.00 6.05 55.61
CA GLU A 317 63.32 5.00 54.85
C GLU A 317 61.79 5.11 54.95
N GLN A 318 61.25 5.41 56.15
CA GLN A 318 59.81 5.60 56.31
C GLN A 318 59.28 6.86 55.62
N VAL A 319 60.02 7.98 55.64
CA VAL A 319 59.63 9.20 54.91
C VAL A 319 59.58 8.91 53.41
N ALA A 320 60.61 8.27 52.85
CA ALA A 320 60.64 7.89 51.44
C ALA A 320 59.50 6.93 51.07
N PHE A 321 59.19 5.96 51.94
CA PHE A 321 58.06 5.05 51.77
C PHE A 321 56.72 5.81 51.77
N ALA A 322 56.50 6.72 52.72
CA ALA A 322 55.29 7.52 52.81
C ALA A 322 55.09 8.40 51.57
N THR A 323 56.14 9.06 51.07
CA THR A 323 56.06 9.85 49.83
C THR A 323 55.67 8.98 48.63
N LYS A 324 56.30 7.81 48.48
CA LYS A 324 55.97 6.89 47.38
C LYS A 324 54.53 6.38 47.47
N GLU A 325 54.04 6.09 48.67
CA GLU A 325 52.64 5.67 48.83
C GLU A 325 51.67 6.82 48.56
N ALA A 326 52.01 8.08 48.90
CA ALA A 326 51.20 9.24 48.52
C ALA A 326 51.06 9.37 46.99
N ASP A 327 52.14 9.17 46.23
CA ASP A 327 52.10 9.19 44.75
C ASP A 327 51.18 8.09 44.20
N ARG A 328 51.29 6.86 44.71
CA ARG A 328 50.43 5.72 44.29
C ARG A 328 48.97 5.95 44.60
N VAL A 329 48.68 6.59 45.72
CA VAL A 329 47.31 6.95 46.09
C VAL A 329 46.78 8.03 45.15
N SER A 330 47.60 9.01 44.75
CA SER A 330 47.22 10.01 43.74
C SER A 330 46.86 9.37 42.40
N GLU A 331 47.61 8.38 41.93
CA GLU A 331 47.26 7.62 40.71
C GLU A 331 45.91 6.91 40.86
N THR A 332 45.63 6.36 42.05
CA THR A 332 44.36 5.71 42.36
C THR A 332 43.19 6.70 42.35
N THR A 333 43.39 7.93 42.88
CA THR A 333 42.39 9.01 42.81
C THR A 333 42.00 9.32 41.37
N THR A 334 42.99 9.51 40.48
CA THR A 334 42.72 9.79 39.06
C THR A 334 41.97 8.66 38.37
N ALA A 335 42.27 7.40 38.71
CA ALA A 335 41.52 6.26 38.18
C ALA A 335 40.04 6.26 38.63
N VAL A 336 39.78 6.57 39.91
CA VAL A 336 38.42 6.66 40.47
C VAL A 336 37.64 7.82 39.85
N GLU A 337 38.28 8.98 39.64
CA GLU A 337 37.68 10.11 38.92
C GLU A 337 37.31 9.75 37.48
N GLY A 338 38.20 9.03 36.77
CA GLY A 338 37.91 8.51 35.44
C GLY A 338 36.73 7.54 35.42
N MET A 339 36.62 6.66 36.42
CA MET A 339 35.46 5.77 36.57
C MET A 339 34.16 6.57 36.80
N SER A 340 34.21 7.63 37.61
CA SER A 340 33.05 8.50 37.85
C SER A 340 32.56 9.15 36.56
N SER A 341 33.48 9.66 35.73
CA SER A 341 33.15 10.23 34.41
C SER A 341 32.47 9.20 33.50
N ASN A 342 33.03 7.99 33.39
CA ASN A 342 32.47 6.94 32.56
C ASN A 342 31.07 6.50 33.03
N VAL A 343 30.83 6.45 34.34
CA VAL A 343 29.51 6.10 34.89
C VAL A 343 28.51 7.24 34.67
N HIS A 344 28.95 8.49 34.68
CA HIS A 344 28.09 9.63 34.33
C HIS A 344 27.66 9.58 32.86
N GLU A 345 28.58 9.29 31.94
CA GLU A 345 28.27 9.09 30.52
C GLU A 345 27.28 7.92 30.33
N MET A 346 27.48 6.82 31.04
CA MET A 346 26.55 5.69 31.04
C MET A 346 25.15 6.10 31.52
N ALA A 347 25.04 6.90 32.58
CA ALA A 347 23.76 7.40 33.07
C ALA A 347 23.06 8.29 32.03
N THR A 348 23.79 9.15 31.32
CA THR A 348 23.25 9.97 30.22
C THR A 348 22.74 9.09 29.07
N ALA A 349 23.53 8.10 28.65
CA ALA A 349 23.12 7.17 27.59
C ALA A 349 21.83 6.39 27.95
N ILE A 350 21.65 6.05 29.24
CA ILE A 350 20.42 5.39 29.71
C ILE A 350 19.19 6.32 29.58
N VAL A 351 19.34 7.62 29.88
CA VAL A 351 18.26 8.61 29.70
C VAL A 351 17.89 8.74 28.22
N GLU A 352 18.88 8.76 27.32
CA GLU A 352 18.65 8.76 25.88
C GLU A 352 17.90 7.51 25.41
N ILE A 353 18.28 6.33 25.92
CA ILE A 353 17.58 5.07 25.66
C ILE A 353 16.11 5.15 26.08
N SER A 354 15.80 5.65 27.29
CA SER A 354 14.41 5.82 27.72
C SER A 354 13.62 6.75 26.80
N SER A 355 14.22 7.86 26.35
CA SER A 355 13.57 8.77 25.40
C SER A 355 13.29 8.11 24.04
N LEU A 356 14.23 7.32 23.53
CA LEU A 356 14.04 6.56 22.29
C LEU A 356 12.92 5.52 22.42
N ILE A 357 12.77 4.91 23.60
CA ILE A 357 11.68 3.95 23.86
C ILE A 357 10.32 4.65 23.90
N GLU A 358 10.21 5.83 24.50
CA GLU A 358 8.97 6.63 24.47
C GLU A 358 8.56 6.96 23.02
N GLN A 359 9.52 7.38 22.18
CA GLN A 359 9.28 7.61 20.75
C GLN A 359 8.86 6.33 20.03
N GLN A 360 9.52 5.21 20.33
CA GLN A 360 9.19 3.90 19.76
C GLN A 360 7.75 3.51 20.12
N MET A 361 7.32 3.72 21.37
CA MET A 361 5.95 3.44 21.81
C MET A 361 4.91 4.26 21.05
N HIS A 362 5.19 5.54 20.77
CA HIS A 362 4.31 6.35 19.94
C HIS A 362 4.19 5.85 18.49
N ASN A 363 5.31 5.38 17.92
CA ASN A 363 5.32 4.78 16.59
C ASN A 363 4.57 3.45 16.54
N ILE A 364 4.67 2.63 17.58
CA ILE A 364 3.89 1.39 17.74
C ILE A 364 2.39 1.69 17.72
N GLU A 365 1.92 2.67 18.51
CA GLU A 365 0.50 3.05 18.53
C GLU A 365 0.01 3.57 17.17
N THR A 366 0.82 4.39 16.51
CA THR A 366 0.50 4.90 15.17
C THR A 366 0.40 3.78 14.15
N THR A 367 1.34 2.85 14.17
CA THR A 367 1.37 1.68 13.26
C THR A 367 0.18 0.76 13.53
N ALA A 368 -0.20 0.57 14.79
CA ALA A 368 -1.37 -0.21 15.18
C ALA A 368 -2.66 0.37 14.59
N ARG A 369 -2.86 1.69 14.72
CA ARG A 369 -4.01 2.39 14.13
C ARG A 369 -4.02 2.27 12.60
N GLN A 370 -2.88 2.49 11.95
CA GLN A 370 -2.79 2.35 10.48
C GLN A 370 -3.09 0.93 10.02
N SER A 371 -2.64 -0.08 10.78
CA SER A 371 -2.94 -1.48 10.48
C SER A 371 -4.44 -1.75 10.57
N GLN A 372 -5.13 -1.22 11.59
CA GLN A 372 -6.60 -1.31 11.69
C GLN A 372 -7.32 -0.64 10.51
N GLU A 373 -6.83 0.51 10.05
CA GLU A 373 -7.37 1.18 8.86
C GLU A 373 -7.21 0.31 7.60
N VAL A 374 -6.06 -0.35 7.42
CA VAL A 374 -5.83 -1.27 6.29
C VAL A 374 -6.72 -2.51 6.38
N ALA A 375 -6.94 -3.08 7.57
CA ALA A 375 -7.90 -4.17 7.76
C ALA A 375 -9.31 -3.77 7.33
N ALA A 376 -9.80 -2.60 7.76
CA ALA A 376 -11.10 -2.10 7.38
C ALA A 376 -11.23 -1.91 5.85
N ILE A 377 -10.18 -1.36 5.21
CA ILE A 377 -10.15 -1.21 3.74
C ILE A 377 -10.15 -2.58 3.05
N ALA A 378 -9.42 -3.57 3.58
CA ALA A 378 -9.41 -4.91 3.03
C ALA A 378 -10.79 -5.58 3.12
N GLU A 379 -11.50 -5.43 4.25
CA GLU A 379 -12.88 -5.92 4.41
C GLU A 379 -13.84 -5.23 3.42
N GLU A 380 -13.78 -3.90 3.31
CA GLU A 380 -14.59 -3.13 2.37
C GLU A 380 -14.29 -3.51 0.91
N THR A 381 -13.01 -3.72 0.58
CA THR A 381 -12.60 -4.17 -0.75
C THR A 381 -13.13 -5.56 -1.06
N SER A 382 -13.12 -6.47 -0.10
CA SER A 382 -13.67 -7.82 -0.27
C SER A 382 -15.19 -7.78 -0.48
N ALA A 383 -15.90 -6.96 0.31
CA ALA A 383 -17.34 -6.74 0.14
C ALA A 383 -17.67 -6.10 -1.23
N GLY A 384 -16.95 -5.05 -1.61
CA GLY A 384 -17.11 -4.41 -2.93
C GLY A 384 -16.80 -5.36 -4.08
N ALA A 385 -15.78 -6.21 -3.94
CA ALA A 385 -15.49 -7.26 -4.93
C ALA A 385 -16.66 -8.25 -5.05
N GLN A 386 -17.27 -8.66 -3.94
CA GLN A 386 -18.45 -9.52 -3.97
C GLN A 386 -19.62 -8.87 -4.73
N GLU A 387 -19.89 -7.58 -4.50
CA GLU A 387 -20.95 -6.85 -5.20
C GLU A 387 -20.69 -6.73 -6.71
N VAL A 388 -19.45 -6.39 -7.10
CA VAL A 388 -19.09 -6.30 -8.52
C VAL A 388 -19.18 -7.68 -9.20
N ARG A 389 -18.85 -8.77 -8.50
CA ARG A 389 -19.03 -10.12 -9.06
C ARG A 389 -20.50 -10.41 -9.34
N SER A 390 -21.39 -10.15 -8.38
CA SER A 390 -22.83 -10.32 -8.57
C SER A 390 -23.35 -9.49 -9.75
N ALA A 391 -22.92 -8.23 -9.86
CA ALA A 391 -23.29 -7.37 -10.98
C ALA A 391 -22.79 -7.91 -12.34
N ALA A 392 -21.59 -8.49 -12.38
CA ALA A 392 -21.06 -9.11 -13.60
C ALA A 392 -21.84 -10.37 -13.99
N GLU A 393 -22.26 -11.19 -13.03
CA GLU A 393 -23.12 -12.35 -13.26
C GLU A 393 -24.51 -11.94 -13.77
N GLU A 394 -25.13 -10.93 -13.16
CA GLU A 394 -26.40 -10.36 -13.63
C GLU A 394 -26.28 -9.78 -15.04
N GLN A 395 -25.17 -9.11 -15.34
CA GLN A 395 -24.90 -8.58 -16.67
C GLN A 395 -24.76 -9.70 -17.71
N ALA A 396 -24.04 -10.78 -17.39
CA ALA A 396 -23.92 -11.94 -18.29
C ALA A 396 -25.28 -12.57 -18.58
N TYR A 397 -26.13 -12.73 -17.56
CA TYR A 397 -27.50 -13.23 -17.71
C TYR A 397 -28.36 -12.29 -18.58
N ALA A 398 -28.27 -10.97 -18.37
CA ALA A 398 -29.00 -10.01 -19.20
C ALA A 398 -28.59 -10.08 -20.68
N ILE A 399 -27.30 -10.31 -20.96
CA ILE A 399 -26.80 -10.47 -22.33
C ILE A 399 -27.32 -11.75 -22.98
N GLU A 400 -27.38 -12.86 -22.24
CA GLU A 400 -27.99 -14.12 -22.73
C GLU A 400 -29.47 -13.92 -23.12
N GLN A 401 -30.21 -13.13 -22.32
CA GLN A 401 -31.60 -12.79 -22.64
C GLN A 401 -31.72 -11.92 -23.90
N VAL A 402 -30.77 -11.01 -24.14
CA VAL A 402 -30.70 -10.22 -25.38
C VAL A 402 -30.44 -11.14 -26.58
N GLU A 403 -29.54 -12.11 -26.48
CA GLU A 403 -29.33 -13.10 -27.55
C GLU A 403 -30.58 -13.91 -27.85
N HIS A 404 -31.31 -14.37 -26.82
CA HIS A 404 -32.56 -15.09 -27.01
C HIS A 404 -33.63 -14.22 -27.72
N LEU A 405 -33.75 -12.95 -27.33
CA LEU A 405 -34.64 -11.99 -28.01
C LEU A 405 -34.23 -11.74 -29.45
N ALA A 406 -32.93 -11.60 -29.73
CA ALA A 406 -32.40 -11.43 -31.08
C ALA A 406 -32.70 -12.64 -31.97
N GLN A 407 -32.56 -13.86 -31.43
CA GLN A 407 -32.93 -15.10 -32.14
C GLN A 407 -34.44 -15.18 -32.41
N SER A 408 -35.28 -14.75 -31.45
CA SER A 408 -36.73 -14.68 -31.65
C SER A 408 -37.09 -13.68 -32.75
N LEU A 409 -36.49 -12.49 -32.73
CA LEU A 409 -36.68 -11.47 -33.77
C LEU A 409 -36.24 -11.97 -35.15
N LYS A 410 -35.12 -12.72 -35.21
CA LYS A 410 -34.65 -13.36 -36.44
C LYS A 410 -35.71 -14.29 -37.02
N LYS A 411 -36.25 -15.20 -36.21
CA LYS A 411 -37.31 -16.14 -36.62
C LYS A 411 -38.56 -15.41 -37.13
N GLN A 412 -38.97 -14.34 -36.46
CA GLN A 412 -40.12 -13.53 -36.89
C GLN A 412 -39.85 -12.82 -38.22
N SER A 413 -38.65 -12.26 -38.37
CA SER A 413 -38.20 -11.61 -39.61
C SER A 413 -38.15 -12.60 -40.78
N GLU A 414 -37.59 -13.81 -40.56
CA GLU A 414 -37.56 -14.90 -41.55
C GLU A 414 -38.97 -15.37 -41.95
N ALA A 415 -39.88 -15.48 -40.99
CA ALA A 415 -41.27 -15.83 -41.27
C ALA A 415 -41.96 -14.77 -42.14
N LEU A 416 -41.73 -13.48 -41.85
CA LEU A 416 -42.26 -12.37 -42.66
C LEU A 416 -41.66 -12.38 -44.07
N HIS A 417 -40.34 -12.59 -44.19
CA HIS A 417 -39.67 -12.70 -45.48
C HIS A 417 -40.23 -13.84 -46.33
N LYS A 418 -40.52 -14.99 -45.72
CA LYS A 418 -41.14 -16.13 -46.40
C LYS A 418 -42.53 -15.80 -46.97
N VAL A 419 -43.32 -14.97 -46.28
CA VAL A 419 -44.62 -14.50 -46.79
C VAL A 419 -44.42 -13.59 -48.00
N ILE A 420 -43.43 -12.70 -47.95
CA ILE A 420 -43.16 -11.74 -49.02
C ILE A 420 -42.59 -12.42 -50.26
N GLN A 421 -41.81 -13.49 -50.09
CA GLN A 421 -41.32 -14.32 -51.20
C GLN A 421 -42.43 -15.01 -52.01
N GLN A 422 -43.67 -15.10 -51.48
CA GLN A 422 -44.81 -15.59 -52.25
C GLN A 422 -45.25 -14.60 -53.35
N PHE A 423 -44.85 -13.32 -53.23
CA PHE A 423 -45.12 -12.30 -54.25
C PHE A 423 -44.00 -12.28 -55.29
N ASP A 424 -44.33 -12.68 -56.51
CA ASP A 424 -43.43 -12.61 -57.65
C ASP A 424 -43.44 -11.21 -58.27
N ARG A 425 -42.27 -10.58 -58.28
CA ARG A 425 -42.02 -9.24 -58.81
C ARG A 425 -41.49 -9.27 -60.26
N GLN A 426 -41.25 -10.45 -60.83
CA GLN A 426 -40.77 -10.57 -62.21
C GLN A 426 -41.91 -10.31 -63.20
N ALA A 427 -41.60 -9.57 -64.27
CA ALA A 427 -42.54 -9.18 -65.32
C ALA A 427 -42.82 -10.33 -66.30
#